data_AF-A0A162AGK1-F1
#
_entry.id   AF-A0A162AGK1-F1
#
_cell.length_a   1.000
_cell.length_b   1.000
_cell.length_c   1.000
_cell.angle_alpha   90.00
_cell.angle_beta   90.00
_cell.angle_gamma   90.00
#
_symmetry.space_group_name_H-M   'P 1'
#
loop_
_entity.id
_entity.type
_entity.pdbx_description
1 polymer ?
#
loop_
_entity_poly.entity_id
_entity_poly.type
_entity_poly.pdbx_seq_one_letter_code
_entity_poly.pdbx_strand_id
1 'polypeptide(L)' 'MIEEQICDFGIHAGEPYSKLPACFLNWMVETNHQKQAYAKSELNRREEAVISSRKNSNSPTL' A
#
# COMPACT_ATOMS: atom_id res chain seq x y z
N MET A 1 -9.70 -12.51 -11.23
CA MET A 1 -8.25 -12.21 -11.13
C MET A 1 -8.14 -10.86 -10.45
N ILE A 2 -7.37 -10.75 -9.37
CA ILE A 2 -7.14 -9.43 -8.76
C ILE A 2 -6.11 -8.76 -9.67
N GLU A 3 -6.55 -7.84 -10.52
CA GLU A 3 -5.63 -7.06 -11.34
C GLU A 3 -4.74 -6.24 -10.41
N GLU A 4 -3.47 -6.64 -10.33
CA GLU A 4 -2.49 -5.94 -9.52
C GLU A 4 -2.20 -4.60 -10.21
N GLN A 5 -2.48 -3.50 -9.50
CA GLN A 5 -2.23 -2.17 -10.06
C GLN A 5 -0.72 -1.99 -10.21
N ILE A 6 -0.29 -1.63 -11.42
CA ILE A 6 1.11 -1.45 -11.78
C ILE A 6 1.44 0.04 -11.82
N CYS A 7 2.54 0.43 -11.19
CA CYS A 7 3.11 1.76 -11.34
C CYS A 7 3.70 1.88 -12.75
N ASP A 8 3.36 2.93 -13.49
CA ASP A 8 3.78 3.15 -14.88
C ASP A 8 4.67 4.38 -15.05
N PHE A 9 5.22 4.91 -13.95
CA PHE A 9 6.03 6.12 -13.97
C PHE A 9 7.17 6.09 -12.95
N GLY A 10 8.11 7.02 -13.11
CA GLY A 10 9.24 7.21 -12.20
C GLY A 10 10.16 6.00 -12.15
N ILE A 11 10.91 5.90 -11.05
CA ILE A 11 11.91 4.83 -10.85
C ILE A 11 11.29 3.44 -10.61
N HIS A 12 9.99 3.37 -10.28
CA HIS A 12 9.26 2.14 -9.98
C HIS A 12 8.33 1.71 -11.14
N ALA A 13 8.56 2.22 -12.34
CA ALA A 13 7.75 1.85 -13.50
C ALA A 13 7.87 0.34 -13.80
N GLY A 14 6.72 -0.32 -13.98
CA GLY A 14 6.60 -1.76 -14.16
C GLY A 14 6.41 -2.55 -12.86
N GLU A 15 6.51 -1.92 -11.68
CA GLU A 15 6.33 -2.58 -10.39
C GLU A 15 4.89 -2.47 -9.89
N PRO A 16 4.32 -3.53 -9.29
CA PRO A 16 3.01 -3.45 -8.65
C PRO A 16 3.04 -2.57 -7.40
N TYR A 17 1.96 -1.80 -7.14
CA TYR A 17 1.82 -0.92 -5.97
C TYR A 17 2.11 -1.62 -4.64
N SER A 18 1.80 -2.92 -4.55
CA SER A 18 2.11 -3.79 -3.40
C SER A 18 3.61 -3.82 -3.05
N LYS A 19 4.50 -3.63 -4.02
CA LYS A 19 5.96 -3.66 -3.85
C LYS A 19 6.60 -2.28 -3.69
N LEU A 20 5.86 -1.19 -3.91
CA LEU A 20 6.44 0.16 -3.80
C LEU A 20 6.76 0.53 -2.34
N PRO A 21 7.88 1.23 -2.09
CA PRO A 21 8.21 1.73 -0.75
C PRO A 21 7.13 2.66 -0.19
N ALA A 22 6.87 2.58 1.13
CA ALA A 22 5.87 3.44 1.77
C ALA A 22 6.20 4.94 1.63
N CYS A 23 7.49 5.30 1.65
CA CYS A 23 7.94 6.68 1.42
C CYS A 23 7.56 7.20 0.03
N PHE A 24 7.66 6.37 -1.01
CA PHE A 24 7.26 6.74 -2.36
C PHE A 24 5.74 6.92 -2.45
N LEU A 25 4.96 6.02 -1.85
CA LEU A 25 3.51 6.13 -1.81
C LEU A 25 3.05 7.38 -1.05
N ASN A 26 3.67 7.69 0.10
CA ASN A 26 3.40 8.91 0.85
C ASN A 26 3.73 10.16 0.03
N TRP A 27 4.89 10.18 -0.64
CA TRP A 27 5.25 11.27 -1.53
C TRP A 27 4.18 11.49 -2.62
N MET A 28 3.70 10.43 -3.27
CA MET A 28 2.63 10.56 -4.28
C MET A 28 1.37 11.24 -3.73
N VAL A 29 1.03 10.96 -2.47
CA VAL A 29 -0.12 11.55 -1.78
C VAL A 29 0.15 13.01 -1.42
N GLU A 30 1.30 13.29 -0.83
CA GLU A 30 1.70 14.62 -0.38
C GLU A 30 1.85 15.61 -1.55
N THR A 31 2.33 15.15 -2.70
CA THR A 31 2.45 15.98 -3.91
C THR A 31 1.19 16.01 -4.76
N ASN A 32 0.08 15.45 -4.28
CA ASN A 32 -1.20 15.41 -5.00
C ASN A 32 -1.06 14.80 -6.41
N HIS A 33 -0.23 13.77 -6.56
CA HIS A 33 0.05 13.14 -7.85
C HIS A 33 -1.25 12.62 -8.49
N GLN A 34 -1.33 12.60 -9.83
CA GLN A 34 -2.53 12.16 -10.56
C GLN A 34 -3.00 10.76 -10.15
N LYS A 35 -2.05 9.92 -9.74
CA LYS A 35 -2.27 8.52 -9.32
C LYS A 35 -2.24 8.30 -7.81
N GLN A 36 -2.35 9.36 -7.00
CA GLN A 36 -2.33 9.26 -5.53
C GLN A 36 -3.41 8.33 -4.96
N ALA A 37 -4.52 8.13 -5.66
CA ALA A 37 -5.60 7.25 -5.22
C ALA A 37 -5.11 5.81 -5.03
N TYR A 38 -4.31 5.30 -5.96
CA TYR A 38 -3.70 3.97 -5.86
C TYR A 38 -2.71 3.87 -4.69
N ALA A 39 -1.95 4.95 -4.44
CA ALA A 39 -1.05 5.02 -3.30
C ALA A 39 -1.82 5.00 -1.97
N LYS A 40 -2.90 5.78 -1.84
CA LYS A 40 -3.78 5.77 -0.65
C LYS A 40 -4.39 4.39 -0.41
N SER A 41 -4.91 3.74 -1.46
CA SER A 41 -5.48 2.40 -1.34
C SER A 41 -4.45 1.38 -0.84
N GLU A 42 -3.23 1.41 -1.35
CA GLU A 42 -2.19 0.49 -0.91
C GLU A 42 -1.71 0.79 0.52
N LEU A 43 -1.57 2.07 0.89
CA LEU A 43 -1.24 2.46 2.27
C LEU A 43 -2.31 1.97 3.25
N ASN A 44 -3.60 2.18 2.93
CA ASN A 44 -4.70 1.68 3.76
C ASN A 44 -4.69 0.15 3.89
N ARG A 45 -4.43 -0.57 2.78
CA ARG A 45 -4.31 -2.05 2.83
C ARG A 45 -3.21 -2.48 3.81
N ARG A 46 -2.07 -1.78 3.83
CA ARG A 46 -0.97 -2.06 4.75
C ARG A 46 -1.37 -1.78 6.20
N GLU A 47 -2.06 -0.66 6.47
CA GLU A 47 -2.57 -0.34 7.81
C GLU A 47 -3.55 -1.40 8.31
N GLU A 48 -4.51 -1.79 7.47
CA GLU A 48 -5.47 -2.85 7.77
C GLU A 48 -4.79 -4.20 8.06
N ALA A 49 -3.78 -4.56 7.28
CA ALA A 49 -3.00 -5.78 7.50
C ALA A 49 -2.27 -5.77 8.85
N VAL A 50 -1.70 -4.61 9.24
CA VAL A 50 -1.05 -4.45 10.56
C VAL A 50 -2.08 -4.51 11.69
N ILE A 51 -3.21 -3.83 11.56
CA ILE A 51 -4.30 -3.85 12.55
C ILE A 51 -4.84 -5.27 12.73
N SER A 52 -5.06 -5.99 11.62
CA SER A 52 -5.52 -7.38 11.60
C SER A 52 -4.51 -8.31 12.28
N SER A 53 -3.23 -8.18 11.94
CA SER A 53 -2.14 -8.95 12.57
C SER A 53 -2.10 -8.74 14.09
N ARG A 54 -2.24 -7.50 14.56
CA ARG A 54 -2.28 -7.16 15.99
C ARG A 54 -3.47 -7.77 16.73
N LYS A 55 -4.66 -7.74 16.11
CA LYS A 55 -5.88 -8.34 16.68
C LYS A 55 -5.72 -9.84 16.86
N ASN A 56 -5.09 -10.51 15.90
CA ASN A 56 -4.89 -11.96 15.93
C ASN A 56 -3.85 -12.38 17.00
N SER A 57 -2.85 -11.54 17.29
CA SER A 57 -1.86 -11.81 18.35
C SER A 57 -2.37 -11.58 19.79
N ASN A 58 -3.53 -10.95 19.97
CA ASN A 58 -4.14 -10.73 21.28
C ASN A 58 -5.24 -11.75 21.64
N SER A 59 -5.40 -12.81 20.85
CA SER A 59 -6.24 -13.95 21.24
C SER A 59 -5.51 -14.74 22.34
N PRO A 60 -6.05 -14.84 23.57
CA PRO A 60 -5.47 -15.70 24.58
C PRO A 60 -5.57 -17.13 24.03
N THR A 61 -4.40 -17.74 23.81
CA THR A 61 -4.33 -19.20 23.68
C THR A 61 -4.74 -19.75 25.04
N LEU A 62 -5.73 -20.66 25.02
CA LEU A 62 -6.38 -21.37 26.13
C LEU A 62 -5.60 -21.45 27.45
#